data_AF-A0A951WWN4-F1
#
_entry.id   AF-A0A951WWN4-F1
#
_cell.length_a   1.000
_cell.length_b   1.000
_cell.length_c   1.000
_cell.angle_alpha   90.00
_cell.angle_beta   90.00
_cell.angle_gamma   90.00
#
_symmetry.space_group_name_H-M   'P 1'
#
loop_
_entity.id
_entity.type
_entity.pdbx_description
1 polymer ?
#
loop_
_entity_poly.entity_id
_entity_poly.type
_entity_poly.pdbx_seq_one_letter_code
_entity_poly.pdbx_strand_id
1 'polypeptide(L)'
;MIKGHLFMYTESALHAGTGASVSAVDLPIQRETNTQYPMVQGSGVKGALRSHYVGDLADELFGPDTEKASEHAGAISVGDAQIVLFPVRSLMGVFAYVTCAHALARLAREIDDFPALPAEPATGNALVGSNPTVKVNQQHVVLDEFTFKVEHSSVVTKIAEWLVGNALPQGDEYRYWRDTLAGRLVILPDTDFRDFALNSTQISTHVRLDSAKKTVKDGALWTTESVPSDALFASSVIVRKSRKGNSTLNSVSAVSGKLTAGFETGRIQLGGDETTGAGVVALRWLL
;
A
#
# COMPACT_ATOMS: atom_id res chain seq x y z
N MET A 1 -13.71 -21.35 4.73
CA MET A 1 -12.97 -20.09 4.99
C MET A 1 -11.88 -20.06 3.95
N ILE A 2 -11.63 -18.93 3.32
CA ILE A 2 -10.44 -18.73 2.50
C ILE A 2 -9.67 -17.53 3.03
N LYS A 3 -8.37 -17.54 2.81
CA LYS A 3 -7.49 -16.40 3.03
C LYS A 3 -7.15 -15.84 1.66
N GLY A 4 -7.61 -14.62 1.39
CA GLY A 4 -7.24 -13.86 0.20
C GLY A 4 -6.45 -12.61 0.57
N HIS A 5 -6.10 -11.81 -0.43
CA HIS A 5 -5.32 -10.60 -0.29
C HIS A 5 -5.97 -9.45 -1.05
N LEU A 6 -5.90 -8.27 -0.46
CA LEU A 6 -6.21 -7.01 -1.10
C LEU A 6 -4.93 -6.21 -1.26
N PHE A 7 -4.57 -5.94 -2.51
CA PHE A 7 -3.52 -4.99 -2.86
C PHE A 7 -4.11 -3.61 -3.07
N MET A 8 -3.41 -2.59 -2.59
CA MET A 8 -3.78 -1.18 -2.71
C MET A 8 -2.61 -0.42 -3.30
N TYR A 9 -2.78 0.04 -4.53
CA TYR A 9 -1.80 0.86 -5.23
C TYR A 9 -2.16 2.34 -5.11
N THR A 10 -1.30 3.16 -4.55
CA THR A 10 -1.60 4.58 -4.30
C THR A 10 -1.53 5.41 -5.57
N GLU A 11 -2.64 6.03 -6.00
CA GLU A 11 -2.66 6.95 -7.15
C GLU A 11 -2.34 8.41 -6.72
N SER A 12 -2.49 8.71 -5.44
CA SER A 12 -2.17 10.00 -4.82
C SER A 12 -1.41 9.77 -3.51
N ALA A 13 -0.84 10.84 -2.94
CA ALA A 13 -0.19 10.74 -1.63
C ALA A 13 -1.19 10.24 -0.58
N LEU A 14 -0.75 9.32 0.28
CA LEU A 14 -1.60 8.66 1.28
C LEU A 14 -1.23 9.12 2.69
N HIS A 15 -2.15 9.85 3.34
CA HIS A 15 -2.05 10.21 4.76
C HIS A 15 -2.92 9.28 5.62
N ALA A 16 -2.39 8.13 6.02
CA ALA A 16 -3.01 7.30 7.05
C ALA A 16 -2.54 7.75 8.44
N GLY A 17 -3.14 8.80 9.01
CA GLY A 17 -2.64 9.46 10.22
C GLY A 17 -2.73 8.64 11.52
N THR A 18 -1.85 8.94 12.48
CA THR A 18 -1.90 8.42 13.88
C THR A 18 -2.48 9.42 14.89
N GLY A 19 -2.89 10.60 14.42
CA GLY A 19 -3.23 11.75 15.26
C GLY A 19 -2.03 12.69 15.43
N ALA A 20 -2.24 13.78 16.18
CA ALA A 20 -1.18 14.75 16.44
C ALA A 20 -0.11 14.17 17.37
N SER A 21 1.16 14.46 17.08
CA SER A 21 2.30 14.02 17.88
C SER A 21 3.21 15.18 18.26
N VAL A 22 3.91 15.06 19.39
CA VAL A 22 5.00 15.98 19.73
C VAL A 22 6.28 15.43 19.10
N SER A 23 6.42 15.62 17.79
CA SER A 23 7.57 15.16 17.01
C SER A 23 8.02 16.24 16.01
N ALA A 24 9.00 15.92 15.15
CA ALA A 24 9.41 16.82 14.07
C ALA A 24 8.30 17.03 13.02
N VAL A 25 7.34 16.11 12.94
CA VAL A 25 6.15 16.22 12.10
C VAL A 25 4.91 16.25 12.98
N ASP A 26 4.03 17.22 12.75
CA ASP A 26 2.83 17.40 13.58
C ASP A 26 1.83 16.25 13.37
N LEU A 27 1.59 15.87 12.11
CA LEU A 27 0.68 14.81 11.69
C LEU A 27 1.44 13.68 10.95
N PRO A 28 2.04 12.72 11.68
CA PRO A 28 2.73 11.59 11.09
C PRO A 28 1.77 10.49 10.59
N ILE A 29 2.25 9.67 9.65
CA ILE A 29 1.52 8.47 9.19
C ILE A 29 1.64 7.30 10.17
N GLN A 30 0.79 6.30 9.98
CA GLN A 30 0.83 5.01 10.67
C GLN A 30 2.07 4.21 10.26
N ARG A 31 2.80 3.73 11.27
CA ARG A 31 3.98 2.89 11.11
C ARG A 31 3.91 1.71 12.06
N GLU A 32 4.47 0.59 11.64
CA GLU A 32 4.66 -0.56 12.52
C GLU A 32 5.72 -0.28 13.57
N THR A 33 5.46 -0.63 14.83
CA THR A 33 6.37 -0.31 15.94
C THR A 33 7.77 -0.89 15.77
N ASN A 34 7.90 -2.13 15.29
CA ASN A 34 9.16 -2.86 15.23
C ASN A 34 10.00 -2.56 13.98
N THR A 35 9.37 -2.41 12.82
CA THR A 35 10.05 -2.16 11.53
C THR A 35 10.12 -0.69 11.19
N GLN A 36 9.20 0.12 11.72
CA GLN A 36 8.93 1.50 11.30
C GLN A 36 8.43 1.63 9.85
N TYR A 37 8.04 0.54 9.21
CA TYR A 37 7.47 0.57 7.86
C TYR A 37 6.10 1.25 7.87
N PRO A 38 5.78 2.06 6.85
CA PRO A 38 4.43 2.56 6.65
C PRO A 38 3.42 1.42 6.62
N MET A 39 2.29 1.64 7.27
CA MET A 39 1.16 0.71 7.29
C MET A 39 -0.16 1.46 7.29
N VAL A 40 -1.26 0.76 7.03
CA VAL A 40 -2.60 1.24 7.37
C VAL A 40 -3.28 0.18 8.23
N GLN A 41 -3.77 0.56 9.40
CA GLN A 41 -4.46 -0.35 10.31
C GLN A 41 -5.68 -0.98 9.64
N GLY A 42 -5.93 -2.25 9.90
CA GLY A 42 -7.01 -3.01 9.28
C GLY A 42 -8.39 -2.46 9.62
N SER A 43 -8.55 -1.76 10.75
CA SER A 43 -9.73 -0.96 11.07
C SER A 43 -9.95 0.18 10.07
N GLY A 44 -8.90 0.91 9.71
CA GLY A 44 -8.93 1.99 8.71
C GLY A 44 -9.23 1.44 7.31
N VAL A 45 -8.57 0.34 6.92
CA VAL A 45 -8.84 -0.33 5.64
C VAL A 45 -10.29 -0.84 5.58
N LYS A 46 -10.76 -1.51 6.64
CA LYS A 46 -12.14 -2.01 6.72
C LYS A 46 -13.17 -0.89 6.70
N GLY A 47 -12.90 0.21 7.40
CA GLY A 47 -13.76 1.40 7.42
C GLY A 47 -13.91 2.02 6.04
N ALA A 48 -12.79 2.22 5.34
CA ALA A 48 -12.77 2.73 3.97
C ALA A 48 -13.52 1.79 3.01
N LEU A 49 -13.24 0.48 3.06
CA LEU A 49 -13.94 -0.52 2.24
C LEU A 49 -15.46 -0.49 2.51
N ARG A 50 -15.88 -0.44 3.78
CA ARG A 50 -17.32 -0.37 4.13
C ARG A 50 -17.96 0.91 3.60
N SER A 51 -17.29 2.05 3.72
CA SER A 51 -17.80 3.36 3.29
C SER A 51 -17.95 3.48 1.77
N HIS A 52 -17.03 2.87 1.02
CA HIS A 52 -17.04 2.91 -0.45
C HIS A 52 -17.75 1.72 -1.10
N TYR A 53 -18.28 0.77 -0.32
CA TYR A 53 -18.98 -0.38 -0.86
C TYR A 53 -20.33 0.03 -1.46
N VAL A 54 -20.49 -0.15 -2.77
CA VAL A 54 -21.73 0.10 -3.50
C VAL A 54 -22.51 -1.22 -3.57
N GLY A 55 -23.36 -1.47 -2.57
CA GLY A 55 -24.23 -2.63 -2.52
C GLY A 55 -25.10 -2.68 -1.26
N ASP A 56 -26.11 -3.54 -1.27
CA ASP A 56 -27.12 -3.67 -0.21
C ASP A 56 -26.69 -4.62 0.94
N LEU A 57 -25.52 -5.24 0.82
CA LEU A 57 -25.02 -6.27 1.75
C LEU A 57 -23.86 -5.79 2.63
N ALA A 58 -23.66 -4.47 2.77
CA ALA A 58 -22.56 -3.90 3.56
C ALA A 58 -22.53 -4.45 5.00
N ASP A 59 -23.67 -4.51 5.67
CA ASP A 59 -23.74 -5.01 7.06
C ASP A 59 -23.41 -6.51 7.15
N GLU A 60 -23.76 -7.31 6.14
CA GLU A 60 -23.43 -8.74 6.11
C GLU A 60 -21.94 -8.98 5.89
N LEU A 61 -21.31 -8.16 5.03
CA LEU A 61 -19.90 -8.25 4.72
C LEU A 61 -19.05 -7.73 5.88
N PHE A 62 -19.30 -6.49 6.31
CA PHE A 62 -18.43 -5.76 7.24
C PHE A 62 -18.90 -5.85 8.70
N GLY A 63 -20.14 -6.25 8.94
CA GLY A 63 -20.80 -6.24 10.24
C GLY A 63 -21.83 -5.11 10.34
N PRO A 64 -22.89 -5.28 11.17
CA PRO A 64 -23.88 -4.25 11.42
C PRO A 64 -23.28 -2.99 12.02
N ASP A 65 -24.04 -1.90 11.96
CA ASP A 65 -23.71 -0.69 12.71
C ASP A 65 -23.66 -0.97 14.22
N THR A 66 -22.99 -0.08 14.95
CA THR A 66 -22.72 -0.18 16.39
C THR A 66 -23.97 -0.43 17.23
N GLU A 67 -25.11 0.16 16.86
CA GLU A 67 -26.41 -0.05 17.52
C GLU A 67 -26.93 -1.49 17.40
N LYS A 68 -26.49 -2.24 16.39
CA LYS A 68 -26.91 -3.60 16.04
C LYS A 68 -25.77 -4.61 16.09
N ALA A 69 -24.64 -4.26 16.72
CA ALA A 69 -23.42 -5.08 16.70
C ALA A 69 -23.60 -6.50 17.27
N SER A 70 -24.62 -6.73 18.11
CA SER A 70 -24.94 -8.05 18.66
C SER A 70 -25.72 -8.97 17.72
N GLU A 71 -26.26 -8.47 16.60
CA GLU A 71 -27.09 -9.28 15.69
C GLU A 71 -26.28 -10.36 14.98
N HIS A 72 -25.14 -10.00 14.40
CA HIS A 72 -24.17 -10.93 13.82
C HIS A 72 -22.82 -10.24 13.59
N ALA A 73 -21.75 -11.03 13.43
CA ALA A 73 -20.48 -10.49 12.96
C ALA A 73 -20.44 -10.41 11.41
N GLY A 74 -19.56 -9.56 10.88
CA GLY A 74 -19.29 -9.49 9.44
C GLY A 74 -18.69 -10.78 8.87
N ALA A 75 -18.93 -11.01 7.58
CA ALA A 75 -18.40 -12.15 6.83
C ALA A 75 -16.90 -12.05 6.55
N ILE A 76 -16.32 -10.84 6.56
CA ILE A 76 -14.89 -10.62 6.29
C ILE A 76 -14.11 -10.13 7.52
N SER A 77 -12.83 -10.50 7.57
CA SER A 77 -11.84 -9.92 8.47
C SER A 77 -10.74 -9.30 7.62
N VAL A 78 -10.45 -8.03 7.84
CA VAL A 78 -9.43 -7.28 7.10
C VAL A 78 -8.25 -7.08 8.03
N GLY A 79 -7.08 -7.53 7.61
CA GLY A 79 -5.82 -7.32 8.33
C GLY A 79 -5.26 -5.92 8.10
N ASP A 80 -4.11 -5.65 8.70
CA ASP A 80 -3.40 -4.42 8.43
C ASP A 80 -2.83 -4.41 7.00
N ALA A 81 -2.85 -3.25 6.34
CA ALA A 81 -2.20 -3.02 5.07
C ALA A 81 -0.71 -2.79 5.29
N GLN A 82 0.10 -3.68 4.74
CA GLN A 82 1.54 -3.74 4.90
C GLN A 82 2.22 -3.25 3.62
N ILE A 83 3.21 -2.37 3.72
CA ILE A 83 3.97 -1.90 2.56
C ILE A 83 4.70 -3.07 1.87
N VAL A 84 4.60 -3.14 0.54
CA VAL A 84 5.27 -4.12 -0.32
C VAL A 84 6.30 -3.43 -1.19
N LEU A 85 5.89 -2.35 -1.88
CA LEU A 85 6.77 -1.53 -2.71
C LEU A 85 6.69 -0.08 -2.24
N PHE A 86 7.83 0.52 -1.96
CA PHE A 86 7.96 1.93 -1.64
C PHE A 86 8.64 2.67 -2.81
N PRO A 87 8.05 3.76 -3.33
CA PRO A 87 8.60 4.51 -4.45
C PRO A 87 9.73 5.42 -3.96
N VAL A 88 10.91 5.29 -4.56
CA VAL A 88 12.07 6.13 -4.23
C VAL A 88 12.58 6.80 -5.50
N ARG A 89 12.89 8.09 -5.43
CA ARG A 89 13.45 8.82 -6.58
C ARG A 89 14.73 8.14 -7.04
N SER A 90 14.86 7.95 -8.35
CA SER A 90 16.02 7.32 -8.97
C SER A 90 16.60 8.24 -10.02
N LEU A 91 17.93 8.33 -10.09
CA LEU A 91 18.61 9.19 -11.06
C LEU A 91 18.26 8.81 -12.50
N MET A 92 18.07 7.52 -12.77
CA MET A 92 17.57 7.00 -14.06
C MET A 92 16.21 6.33 -13.87
N GLY A 93 15.34 6.43 -14.88
CA GLY A 93 14.02 5.79 -14.84
C GLY A 93 12.97 6.52 -14.00
N VAL A 94 13.25 7.76 -13.55
CA VAL A 94 12.41 8.65 -12.72
C VAL A 94 12.33 8.22 -11.25
N PHE A 95 11.89 6.97 -11.00
CA PHE A 95 11.83 6.38 -9.67
C PHE A 95 12.02 4.87 -9.75
N ALA A 96 12.38 4.27 -8.62
CA ALA A 96 12.45 2.82 -8.42
C ALA A 96 11.33 2.37 -7.48
N TYR A 97 10.77 1.19 -7.75
CA TYR A 97 10.00 0.46 -6.75
C TYR A 97 10.98 -0.27 -5.84
N VAL A 98 11.14 0.23 -4.63
CA VAL A 98 12.09 -0.33 -3.66
C VAL A 98 11.36 -1.27 -2.71
N THR A 99 11.98 -2.40 -2.41
CA THR A 99 11.53 -3.35 -1.39
C THR A 99 12.74 -4.01 -0.72
N CYS A 100 12.49 -4.95 0.19
CA CYS A 100 13.53 -5.71 0.89
C CYS A 100 13.10 -7.17 1.14
N ALA A 101 14.04 -8.00 1.58
CA ALA A 101 13.76 -9.41 1.88
C ALA A 101 12.67 -9.54 2.95
N HIS A 102 12.67 -8.72 4.00
CA HIS A 102 11.67 -8.77 5.06
C HIS A 102 10.24 -8.42 4.59
N ALA A 103 10.08 -7.36 3.78
CA ALA A 103 8.78 -6.97 3.24
C ALA A 103 8.20 -8.04 2.30
N LEU A 104 9.06 -8.61 1.45
CA LEU A 104 8.67 -9.72 0.56
C LEU A 104 8.35 -10.99 1.33
N ALA A 105 9.12 -11.33 2.37
CA ALA A 105 8.88 -12.51 3.21
C ALA A 105 7.51 -12.47 3.92
N ARG A 106 7.07 -11.27 4.31
CA ARG A 106 5.73 -11.07 4.89
C ARG A 106 4.61 -11.32 3.89
N LEU A 107 4.80 -10.97 2.63
CA LEU A 107 3.83 -11.30 1.58
C LEU A 107 3.88 -12.80 1.25
N ALA A 108 5.09 -13.34 1.05
CA ALA A 108 5.33 -14.73 0.66
C ALA A 108 4.81 -15.75 1.68
N ARG A 109 4.91 -15.49 2.99
CA ARG A 109 4.38 -16.40 4.02
C ARG A 109 2.85 -16.55 3.98
N GLU A 110 2.17 -15.67 3.26
CA GLU A 110 0.70 -15.62 3.20
C GLU A 110 0.16 -16.08 1.84
N ILE A 111 1.01 -16.25 0.83
CA ILE A 111 0.67 -16.56 -0.57
C ILE A 111 1.48 -17.77 -1.04
N ASP A 112 0.80 -18.91 -1.23
CA ASP A 112 1.44 -20.19 -1.54
C ASP A 112 2.21 -20.22 -2.87
N ASP A 113 1.75 -19.48 -3.88
CA ASP A 113 2.34 -19.43 -5.22
C ASP A 113 3.31 -18.25 -5.41
N PHE A 114 3.70 -17.56 -4.33
CA PHE A 114 4.65 -16.46 -4.40
C PHE A 114 6.05 -16.97 -4.84
N PRO A 115 6.78 -16.21 -5.68
CA PRO A 115 8.13 -16.61 -6.09
C PRO A 115 9.09 -16.80 -4.91
N ALA A 116 10.14 -17.58 -5.13
CA ALA A 116 11.19 -17.75 -4.13
C ALA A 116 11.74 -16.39 -3.67
N LEU A 117 12.02 -16.26 -2.37
CA LEU A 117 12.61 -15.04 -1.84
C LEU A 117 14.10 -14.93 -2.23
N PRO A 118 14.60 -13.73 -2.52
CA PRO A 118 16.03 -13.53 -2.69
C PRO A 118 16.74 -13.63 -1.33
N ALA A 119 18.03 -13.97 -1.35
CA ALA A 119 18.88 -13.66 -0.20
C ALA A 119 18.99 -12.14 -0.08
N GLU A 120 19.10 -11.64 1.15
CA GLU A 120 19.35 -10.21 1.38
C GLU A 120 20.68 -9.80 0.74
N PRO A 121 20.74 -8.73 -0.07
CA PRO A 121 22.01 -8.24 -0.60
C PRO A 121 22.89 -7.68 0.53
N ALA A 122 24.20 -7.68 0.30
CA ALA A 122 25.13 -7.02 1.23
C ALA A 122 24.92 -5.50 1.26
N THR A 123 25.27 -4.86 2.37
CA THR A 123 25.25 -3.39 2.50
C THR A 123 25.97 -2.71 1.35
N GLY A 124 25.34 -1.70 0.74
CA GLY A 124 25.85 -1.00 -0.44
C GLY A 124 25.59 -1.72 -1.78
N ASN A 125 24.95 -2.89 -1.78
CA ASN A 125 24.52 -3.59 -2.98
C ASN A 125 22.99 -3.57 -3.10
N ALA A 126 22.50 -3.69 -4.33
CA ALA A 126 21.08 -3.76 -4.64
C ALA A 126 20.82 -4.85 -5.68
N LEU A 127 19.81 -5.70 -5.41
CA LEU A 127 19.38 -6.70 -6.38
C LEU A 127 18.42 -6.07 -7.39
N VAL A 128 18.61 -6.44 -8.65
CA VAL A 128 17.78 -5.99 -9.77
C VAL A 128 17.48 -7.14 -10.71
N GLY A 129 16.42 -6.98 -11.52
CA GLY A 129 16.05 -7.96 -12.55
C GLY A 129 17.05 -8.02 -13.71
N SER A 130 16.68 -8.75 -14.77
CA SER A 130 17.56 -8.96 -15.92
C SER A 130 17.86 -7.67 -16.69
N ASN A 131 16.84 -6.81 -16.89
CA ASN A 131 16.93 -5.60 -17.71
C ASN A 131 16.45 -4.35 -16.94
N PRO A 132 17.18 -3.91 -15.89
CA PRO A 132 16.76 -2.78 -15.08
C PRO A 132 16.98 -1.45 -15.83
N THR A 133 15.95 -0.60 -15.80
CA THR A 133 15.92 0.73 -16.42
C THR A 133 16.40 1.83 -15.47
N VAL A 134 16.54 1.52 -14.17
CA VAL A 134 17.01 2.44 -13.11
C VAL A 134 18.53 2.55 -13.00
N LYS A 135 19.28 1.85 -13.86
CA LYS A 135 20.74 1.86 -13.87
C LYS A 135 21.31 3.15 -14.47
N VAL A 136 22.28 3.76 -13.78
CA VAL A 136 23.05 4.92 -14.29
C VAL A 136 24.16 4.48 -15.24
N ASN A 137 24.76 3.33 -14.94
CA ASN A 137 25.75 2.64 -15.76
C ASN A 137 25.57 1.13 -15.58
N GLN A 138 26.43 0.29 -16.15
CA GLN A 138 26.28 -1.16 -16.03
C GLN A 138 26.39 -1.70 -14.58
N GLN A 139 26.86 -0.90 -13.63
CA GLN A 139 27.26 -1.34 -12.29
C GLN A 139 26.51 -0.68 -11.15
N HIS A 140 25.76 0.41 -11.37
CA HIS A 140 25.20 1.20 -10.26
C HIS A 140 23.75 1.63 -10.50
N VAL A 141 23.01 1.69 -9.40
CA VAL A 141 21.73 2.39 -9.25
C VAL A 141 21.94 3.50 -8.22
N VAL A 142 21.36 4.67 -8.48
CA VAL A 142 21.43 5.83 -7.57
C VAL A 142 20.01 6.18 -7.16
N LEU A 143 19.72 5.99 -5.87
CA LEU A 143 18.42 6.23 -5.24
C LEU A 143 18.55 7.41 -4.29
N ASP A 144 17.84 8.50 -4.56
CA ASP A 144 18.10 9.81 -3.96
C ASP A 144 19.61 10.15 -3.99
N GLU A 145 20.26 10.36 -2.85
CA GLU A 145 21.71 10.58 -2.73
C GLU A 145 22.54 9.30 -2.59
N PHE A 146 21.93 8.13 -2.45
CA PHE A 146 22.62 6.87 -2.16
C PHE A 146 22.97 6.11 -3.44
N THR A 147 24.18 5.56 -3.49
CA THR A 147 24.66 4.75 -4.61
C THR A 147 24.79 3.29 -4.20
N PHE A 148 24.16 2.41 -4.95
CA PHE A 148 24.22 0.96 -4.74
C PHE A 148 24.88 0.27 -5.92
N LYS A 149 25.73 -0.72 -5.63
CA LYS A 149 26.28 -1.62 -6.64
C LYS A 149 25.22 -2.62 -7.07
N VAL A 150 25.06 -2.78 -8.37
CA VAL A 150 24.07 -3.67 -8.98
C VAL A 150 24.50 -5.13 -8.87
N GLU A 151 23.57 -5.96 -8.42
CA GLU A 151 23.62 -7.41 -8.50
C GLU A 151 22.40 -7.93 -9.27
N HIS A 152 22.65 -8.58 -10.40
CA HIS A 152 21.58 -9.14 -11.21
C HIS A 152 21.08 -10.45 -10.61
N SER A 153 19.76 -10.59 -10.46
CA SER A 153 19.12 -11.80 -9.96
C SER A 153 17.83 -12.12 -10.72
N SER A 154 17.75 -13.35 -11.24
CA SER A 154 16.55 -13.85 -11.92
C SER A 154 15.34 -13.99 -10.98
N VAL A 155 15.58 -14.05 -9.68
CA VAL A 155 14.52 -14.04 -8.65
C VAL A 155 13.77 -12.70 -8.66
N VAL A 156 14.48 -11.57 -8.82
CA VAL A 156 13.83 -10.26 -8.92
C VAL A 156 12.93 -10.18 -10.14
N THR A 157 13.36 -10.75 -11.28
CA THR A 157 12.53 -10.84 -12.48
C THR A 157 11.23 -11.61 -12.22
N LYS A 158 11.30 -12.79 -11.56
CA LYS A 158 10.11 -13.59 -11.22
C LYS A 158 9.17 -12.87 -10.25
N ILE A 159 9.72 -12.16 -9.26
CA ILE A 159 8.94 -11.35 -8.32
C ILE A 159 8.22 -10.22 -9.07
N ALA A 160 8.92 -9.52 -9.96
CA ALA A 160 8.31 -8.48 -10.78
C ALA A 160 7.15 -9.01 -11.64
N GLU A 161 7.37 -10.13 -12.34
CA GLU A 161 6.34 -10.80 -13.15
C GLU A 161 5.11 -11.18 -12.30
N TRP A 162 5.33 -11.74 -11.10
CA TRP A 162 4.26 -12.11 -10.20
C TRP A 162 3.48 -10.88 -9.69
N LEU A 163 4.19 -9.80 -9.29
CA LEU A 163 3.55 -8.56 -8.85
C LEU A 163 2.72 -7.91 -9.96
N VAL A 164 3.21 -7.94 -11.21
CA VAL A 164 2.49 -7.42 -12.37
C VAL A 164 1.19 -8.19 -12.63
N GLY A 165 1.20 -9.52 -12.53
CA GLY A 165 0.01 -10.35 -12.79
C GLY A 165 -1.00 -10.36 -11.63
N ASN A 166 -0.52 -10.30 -10.39
CA ASN A 166 -1.36 -10.57 -9.22
C ASN A 166 -1.64 -9.33 -8.37
N ALA A 167 -0.67 -8.43 -8.21
CA ALA A 167 -0.74 -7.35 -7.23
C ALA A 167 -1.08 -5.97 -7.81
N LEU A 168 -0.59 -5.64 -9.01
CA LEU A 168 -0.94 -4.38 -9.66
C LEU A 168 -2.38 -4.40 -10.21
N PRO A 169 -3.05 -3.23 -10.30
CA PRO A 169 -4.32 -3.12 -11.02
C PRO A 169 -4.19 -3.53 -12.50
N GLN A 170 -5.22 -4.17 -13.04
CA GLN A 170 -5.19 -4.83 -14.36
C GLN A 170 -5.84 -4.02 -15.50
N GLY A 171 -6.54 -2.92 -15.18
CA GLY A 171 -7.12 -2.04 -16.19
C GLY A 171 -6.08 -1.49 -17.17
N ASP A 172 -6.49 -1.17 -18.40
CA ASP A 172 -5.59 -0.65 -19.44
C ASP A 172 -4.90 0.65 -19.04
N GLU A 173 -5.53 1.45 -18.18
CA GLU A 173 -4.95 2.67 -17.65
C GLU A 173 -3.67 2.39 -16.86
N TYR A 174 -3.51 1.21 -16.26
CA TYR A 174 -2.31 0.83 -15.50
C TYR A 174 -1.22 0.13 -16.33
N ARG A 175 -1.40 0.01 -17.66
CA ARG A 175 -0.45 -0.68 -18.55
C ARG A 175 0.98 -0.14 -18.41
N TYR A 176 1.13 1.19 -18.34
CA TYR A 176 2.45 1.81 -18.17
C TYR A 176 3.21 1.31 -16.94
N TRP A 177 2.53 1.23 -15.79
CA TRP A 177 3.14 0.77 -14.55
C TRP A 177 3.44 -0.73 -14.57
N ARG A 178 2.56 -1.54 -15.18
CA ARG A 178 2.81 -2.98 -15.40
C ARG A 178 4.02 -3.22 -16.31
N ASP A 179 4.15 -2.47 -17.40
CA ASP A 179 5.25 -2.62 -18.37
C ASP A 179 6.59 -2.14 -17.79
N THR A 180 6.58 -1.17 -16.87
CA THR A 180 7.80 -0.56 -16.33
C THR A 180 8.27 -1.16 -15.00
N LEU A 181 7.41 -1.84 -14.24
CA LEU A 181 7.74 -2.36 -12.89
C LEU A 181 8.99 -3.24 -12.92
N ALA A 182 9.09 -4.19 -13.86
CA ALA A 182 10.23 -5.11 -13.93
C ALA A 182 11.57 -4.40 -14.13
N GLY A 183 11.58 -3.28 -14.87
CA GLY A 183 12.78 -2.45 -15.05
C GLY A 183 13.10 -1.57 -13.84
N ARG A 184 12.11 -1.28 -12.99
CA ARG A 184 12.20 -0.36 -11.85
C ARG A 184 12.28 -1.03 -10.49
N LEU A 185 12.08 -2.34 -10.40
CA LEU A 185 12.13 -3.07 -9.14
C LEU A 185 13.57 -3.20 -8.64
N VAL A 186 13.80 -2.73 -7.42
CA VAL A 186 15.07 -2.79 -6.71
C VAL A 186 14.84 -3.41 -5.33
N ILE A 187 15.60 -4.43 -4.99
CA ILE A 187 15.57 -5.04 -3.65
C ILE A 187 16.85 -4.62 -2.92
N LEU A 188 16.67 -3.95 -1.79
CA LEU A 188 17.73 -3.44 -0.93
C LEU A 188 17.90 -4.32 0.31
N PRO A 189 19.00 -4.13 1.07
CA PRO A 189 19.08 -4.61 2.44
C PRO A 189 17.91 -4.07 3.27
N ASP A 190 17.48 -4.81 4.29
CA ASP A 190 16.32 -4.46 5.12
C ASP A 190 16.53 -3.10 5.83
N THR A 191 17.77 -2.80 6.21
CA THR A 191 18.14 -1.53 6.86
C THR A 191 18.03 -0.34 5.90
N ASP A 192 18.55 -0.45 4.68
CA ASP A 192 18.45 0.60 3.66
C ASP A 192 16.98 0.83 3.25
N PHE A 193 16.19 -0.24 3.07
CA PHE A 193 14.76 -0.09 2.79
C PHE A 193 14.01 0.60 3.92
N ARG A 194 14.30 0.23 5.18
CA ARG A 194 13.74 0.90 6.36
C ARG A 194 14.03 2.39 6.34
N ASP A 195 15.26 2.77 6.04
CA ASP A 195 15.69 4.16 6.04
C ASP A 195 14.98 4.97 4.94
N PHE A 196 14.80 4.41 3.73
CA PHE A 196 13.96 5.05 2.70
C PHE A 196 12.49 5.14 3.11
N ALA A 197 11.92 4.07 3.64
CA ALA A 197 10.51 4.06 4.07
C ALA A 197 10.23 5.03 5.22
N LEU A 198 11.25 5.37 6.02
CA LEU A 198 11.21 6.37 7.09
C LEU A 198 11.37 7.80 6.57
N ASN A 199 12.36 8.04 5.71
CA ASN A 199 12.85 9.39 5.43
C ASN A 199 12.47 9.93 4.04
N SER A 200 12.01 9.08 3.12
CA SER A 200 11.59 9.48 1.77
C SER A 200 10.07 9.59 1.64
N THR A 201 9.35 9.77 2.75
CA THR A 201 7.94 10.18 2.76
C THR A 201 7.79 11.65 2.38
N GLN A 202 6.61 12.04 1.93
CA GLN A 202 6.31 13.44 1.60
C GLN A 202 5.97 14.20 2.87
N ILE A 203 6.74 15.24 3.20
CA ILE A 203 6.41 16.19 4.26
C ILE A 203 5.90 17.49 3.63
N SER A 204 4.62 17.79 3.87
CA SER A 204 3.97 19.00 3.37
C SER A 204 3.72 19.97 4.51
N THR A 205 4.07 21.25 4.31
CA THR A 205 3.78 22.32 5.27
C THR A 205 2.47 23.01 4.90
N HIS A 206 1.56 23.10 5.86
CA HIS A 206 0.23 23.67 5.69
C HIS A 206 0.07 24.92 6.55
N VAL A 207 -0.65 25.90 6.02
CA VAL A 207 -1.03 27.11 6.75
C VAL A 207 -2.51 27.40 6.57
N ARG A 208 -3.13 28.02 7.59
CA ARG A 208 -4.44 28.66 7.43
C ARG A 208 -4.26 30.16 7.37
N LEU A 209 -4.76 30.79 6.31
CA LEU A 209 -4.70 32.23 6.14
C LEU A 209 -5.85 32.94 6.86
N ASP A 210 -5.55 34.13 7.39
CA ASP A 210 -6.55 35.17 7.66
C ASP A 210 -6.96 35.78 6.31
N SER A 211 -8.20 35.54 5.87
CA SER A 211 -8.69 35.95 4.55
C SER A 211 -8.68 37.46 4.33
N ALA A 212 -8.83 38.26 5.39
CA ALA A 212 -8.85 39.73 5.29
C ALA A 212 -7.44 40.30 5.16
N LYS A 213 -6.48 39.75 5.92
CA LYS A 213 -5.09 40.24 5.97
C LYS A 213 -4.18 39.59 4.94
N LYS A 214 -4.57 38.43 4.39
CA LYS A 214 -3.73 37.55 3.57
C LYS A 214 -2.42 37.16 4.26
N THR A 215 -2.46 37.01 5.59
CA THR A 215 -1.34 36.52 6.41
C THR A 215 -1.69 35.19 7.06
N VAL A 216 -0.70 34.44 7.51
CA VAL A 216 -0.95 33.22 8.30
C VAL A 216 -1.65 33.60 9.60
N LYS A 217 -2.69 32.84 9.98
CA LYS A 217 -3.37 32.98 11.27
C LYS A 217 -2.48 32.40 12.37
N ASP A 218 -2.40 33.09 13.50
CA ASP A 218 -1.59 32.64 14.65
C ASP A 218 -1.93 31.20 15.06
N GLY A 219 -0.88 30.39 15.26
CA GLY A 219 -0.98 28.98 15.63
C GLY A 219 -1.54 28.06 14.53
N ALA A 220 -1.65 28.51 13.29
CA ALA A 220 -2.19 27.72 12.18
C ALA A 220 -1.14 27.43 11.10
N LEU A 221 0.00 26.90 11.54
CA LEU A 221 1.07 26.31 10.74
C LEU A 221 1.30 24.89 11.27
N TRP A 222 1.30 23.90 10.39
CA TRP A 222 1.58 22.52 10.75
C TRP A 222 2.16 21.74 9.57
N THR A 223 2.66 20.54 9.84
CA THR A 223 3.25 19.63 8.86
C THR A 223 2.49 18.31 8.83
N THR A 224 2.30 17.77 7.63
CA THR A 224 1.67 16.47 7.39
C THR A 224 2.64 15.56 6.66
N GLU A 225 2.81 14.35 7.15
CA GLU A 225 3.52 13.28 6.45
C GLU A 225 2.57 12.48 5.57
N SER A 226 3.02 12.04 4.40
CA SER A 226 2.26 11.14 3.53
C SER A 226 3.16 10.15 2.83
N VAL A 227 2.65 8.95 2.59
CA VAL A 227 3.30 8.01 1.67
C VAL A 227 3.14 8.55 0.25
N PRO A 228 4.19 8.59 -0.58
CA PRO A 228 4.06 9.08 -1.96
C PRO A 228 3.08 8.23 -2.79
N SER A 229 2.60 8.78 -3.92
CA SER A 229 1.94 7.97 -4.94
C SER A 229 2.87 6.87 -5.46
N ASP A 230 2.32 5.85 -6.11
CA ASP A 230 3.05 4.70 -6.65
C ASP A 230 3.63 3.73 -5.59
N ALA A 231 3.17 3.80 -4.34
CA ALA A 231 3.37 2.76 -3.34
C ALA A 231 2.36 1.61 -3.51
N LEU A 232 2.79 0.40 -3.14
CA LEU A 232 1.95 -0.80 -3.12
C LEU A 232 1.85 -1.35 -1.70
N PHE A 233 0.63 -1.45 -1.19
CA PHE A 233 0.32 -2.11 0.07
C PHE A 233 -0.40 -3.44 -0.18
N ALA A 234 -0.30 -4.37 0.78
CA ALA A 234 -1.05 -5.61 0.80
C ALA A 234 -1.70 -5.83 2.18
N SER A 235 -2.99 -6.17 2.19
CA SER A 235 -3.73 -6.56 3.38
C SER A 235 -4.26 -7.99 3.20
N SER A 236 -4.14 -8.81 4.25
CA SER A 236 -4.84 -10.09 4.27
C SER A 236 -6.35 -9.90 4.46
N VAL A 237 -7.15 -10.72 3.79
CA VAL A 237 -8.61 -10.68 3.86
C VAL A 237 -9.11 -12.11 4.09
N ILE A 238 -9.63 -12.37 5.28
CA ILE A 238 -10.22 -13.68 5.60
C ILE A 238 -11.70 -13.62 5.28
N VAL A 239 -12.14 -14.47 4.34
CA VAL A 239 -13.53 -14.55 3.90
C VAL A 239 -14.22 -15.79 4.48
N ARG A 240 -15.39 -15.57 5.06
CA ARG A 240 -16.28 -16.60 5.61
C ARG A 240 -17.67 -16.43 5.00
N LYS A 241 -18.53 -17.45 5.09
CA LYS A 241 -19.96 -17.29 4.80
C LYS A 241 -20.59 -16.28 5.76
N SER A 242 -21.68 -15.63 5.32
CA SER A 242 -22.45 -14.73 6.18
C SER A 242 -22.96 -15.46 7.42
N ARG A 243 -23.01 -14.72 8.54
CA ARG A 243 -23.53 -15.19 9.82
C ARG A 243 -24.95 -14.72 10.08
N LYS A 244 -25.51 -13.88 9.20
CA LYS A 244 -26.89 -13.42 9.27
C LYS A 244 -27.83 -14.56 8.88
N GLY A 245 -28.91 -14.74 9.64
CA GLY A 245 -29.95 -15.72 9.32
C GLY A 245 -30.59 -15.44 7.95
N ASN A 246 -30.91 -16.50 7.20
CA ASN A 246 -31.52 -16.43 5.86
C ASN A 246 -30.71 -15.63 4.81
N SER A 247 -29.40 -15.49 5.00
CA SER A 247 -28.54 -14.81 4.03
C SER A 247 -28.38 -15.58 2.72
N THR A 248 -28.37 -14.85 1.61
CA THR A 248 -28.00 -15.36 0.29
C THR A 248 -26.48 -15.59 0.14
N LEU A 249 -25.67 -15.03 1.05
CA LEU A 249 -24.22 -15.18 1.11
C LEU A 249 -23.82 -16.45 1.88
N ASN A 250 -24.33 -17.60 1.43
CA ASN A 250 -24.20 -18.88 2.10
C ASN A 250 -22.86 -19.62 1.83
N SER A 251 -22.06 -19.12 0.90
CA SER A 251 -20.76 -19.68 0.52
C SER A 251 -19.68 -18.62 0.50
N VAL A 252 -18.42 -19.05 0.58
CA VAL A 252 -17.27 -18.14 0.48
C VAL A 252 -17.21 -17.49 -0.89
N SER A 253 -17.46 -18.23 -1.98
CA SER A 253 -17.46 -17.69 -3.35
C SER A 253 -18.54 -16.61 -3.53
N ALA A 254 -19.74 -16.81 -2.96
CA ALA A 254 -20.79 -15.80 -2.99
C ALA A 254 -20.36 -14.51 -2.26
N VAL A 255 -19.71 -14.63 -1.10
CA VAL A 255 -19.18 -13.48 -0.35
C VAL A 255 -18.07 -12.78 -1.13
N SER A 256 -17.09 -13.51 -1.66
CA SER A 256 -16.01 -12.93 -2.46
C SER A 256 -16.54 -12.20 -3.69
N GLY A 257 -17.45 -12.82 -4.44
CA GLY A 257 -18.04 -12.21 -5.63
C GLY A 257 -18.85 -10.95 -5.32
N LYS A 258 -19.61 -10.94 -4.21
CA LYS A 258 -20.35 -9.74 -3.78
C LYS A 258 -19.46 -8.66 -3.20
N LEU A 259 -18.37 -9.03 -2.53
CA LEU A 259 -17.37 -8.09 -2.04
C LEU A 259 -16.70 -7.37 -3.20
N THR A 260 -16.19 -8.09 -4.21
CA THR A 260 -15.47 -7.47 -5.33
C THR A 260 -16.38 -6.68 -6.25
N ALA A 261 -17.62 -7.15 -6.48
CA ALA A 261 -18.59 -6.46 -7.33
C ALA A 261 -19.04 -5.10 -6.78
N GLY A 262 -18.95 -4.87 -5.46
CA GLY A 262 -19.35 -3.59 -4.85
C GLY A 262 -18.34 -2.46 -5.02
N PHE A 263 -17.24 -2.68 -5.73
CA PHE A 263 -16.21 -1.67 -6.01
C PHE A 263 -16.07 -1.45 -7.52
N GLU A 264 -17.11 -0.88 -8.15
CA GLU A 264 -17.22 -0.76 -9.62
C GLU A 264 -16.03 -0.05 -10.29
N THR A 265 -15.50 1.00 -9.67
CA THR A 265 -14.36 1.78 -10.19
C THR A 265 -13.00 1.14 -9.88
N GLY A 266 -12.99 0.11 -9.01
CA GLY A 266 -11.79 -0.46 -8.43
C GLY A 266 -10.97 0.54 -7.61
N ARG A 267 -11.55 1.66 -7.15
CA ARG A 267 -10.86 2.73 -6.42
C ARG A 267 -11.62 3.13 -5.17
N ILE A 268 -10.90 3.50 -4.12
CA ILE A 268 -11.45 4.05 -2.89
C ILE A 268 -10.58 5.20 -2.38
N GLN A 269 -11.12 5.98 -1.45
CA GLN A 269 -10.31 6.86 -0.61
C GLN A 269 -9.86 6.11 0.65
N LEU A 270 -8.59 6.25 1.01
CA LEU A 270 -7.99 5.67 2.21
C LEU A 270 -7.23 6.76 2.98
N GLY A 271 -7.40 6.80 4.30
CA GLY A 271 -6.75 7.81 5.14
C GLY A 271 -7.53 9.12 5.23
N GLY A 272 -6.83 10.20 5.64
CA GLY A 272 -7.36 11.55 5.76
C GLY A 272 -7.09 12.41 4.51
N ASP A 273 -7.35 13.71 4.62
CA ASP A 273 -7.02 14.72 3.60
C ASP A 273 -7.69 14.50 2.22
N GLU A 274 -8.84 13.80 2.22
CA GLU A 274 -9.65 13.51 1.02
C GLU A 274 -10.00 14.76 0.23
N THR A 275 -10.48 15.81 0.89
CA THR A 275 -10.92 17.05 0.24
C THR A 275 -9.78 17.86 -0.39
N THR A 276 -8.53 17.49 -0.11
CA THR A 276 -7.32 18.04 -0.72
C THR A 276 -6.67 17.08 -1.71
N GLY A 277 -7.34 15.97 -2.06
CA GLY A 277 -6.92 15.03 -3.10
C GLY A 277 -5.95 13.94 -2.65
N ALA A 278 -5.79 13.71 -1.34
CA ALA A 278 -4.90 12.68 -0.81
C ALA A 278 -5.65 11.40 -0.45
N GLY A 279 -5.08 10.22 -0.74
CA GLY A 279 -5.59 8.93 -0.30
C GLY A 279 -6.34 8.10 -1.35
N VAL A 280 -6.37 8.53 -2.61
CA VAL A 280 -6.92 7.71 -3.71
C VAL A 280 -6.03 6.47 -3.90
N VAL A 281 -6.63 5.28 -3.75
CA VAL A 281 -5.97 3.99 -3.97
C VAL A 281 -6.76 3.10 -4.91
N ALA A 282 -6.04 2.38 -5.76
CA ALA A 282 -6.57 1.37 -6.65
C ALA A 282 -6.52 -0.02 -6.01
N LEU A 283 -7.63 -0.73 -6.05
CA LEU A 283 -7.82 -2.03 -5.44
C LEU A 283 -7.50 -3.15 -6.42
N ARG A 284 -6.74 -4.14 -5.97
CA ARG A 284 -6.56 -5.41 -6.67
C ARG A 284 -6.78 -6.58 -5.71
N TRP A 285 -7.83 -7.35 -5.99
CA TRP A 285 -8.22 -8.51 -5.20
C TRP A 285 -7.56 -9.79 -5.71
N LEU A 286 -7.03 -10.58 -4.78
CA LEU A 286 -6.57 -11.94 -4.97
C LEU A 286 -7.32 -12.83 -3.97
N LEU A 287 -8.53 -13.26 -4.34
CA LEU A 287 -9.48 -14.03 -3.51
C LEU A 287 -9.74 -15.41 -4.12
#